data_AF-A0A178K742-F1
#
_entry.id   AF-A0A178K742-F1
#
_cell.length_a   1.000
_cell.length_b   1.000
_cell.length_c   1.000
_cell.angle_alpha   90.00
_cell.angle_beta   90.00
_cell.angle_gamma   90.00
#
_symmetry.space_group_name_H-M   'P 1'
#
loop_
_entity.id
_entity.type
_entity.pdbx_description
1 polymer ?
#
loop_
_entity_poly.entity_id
_entity_poly.type
_entity_poly.pdbx_seq_one_letter_code
_entity_poly.pdbx_strand_id
1 'polypeptide(L)'
;MSAQQQNNDAYQLGNAFVFVYSTQTLYCEKQTISLNRAEREVLTYLIQNHHRVVPFDELIEAGWPHKSVSRTSLIQTIRNLRIKLRETTKGEIFETVANLGYQVKAKPTDEHPITEADNPQSQADKSDKLSHNKKLFACGFALVIAAFTAFIFFSYLQEPSYHYQTVYDDDNNTIVYFSESKESVYFLKKYANTYITPTKLNNRFFFIGKYQNYYSVAFCDKNEQNQCDPATARSITFYYKDVEFFWRELAKNANSNINMALMRNQENVKNTGKAYNQYIDEGRFISNINQLYLQKDEGNSWNFTLVNYRKFKPNERFVPLTFTGGEMLLNSTQQAPFIAEAVLAPHCIHSILPLKEIERRSDGPAGKLERNLNKAFEGKDKVHFMMLYRQNGLILWFNKLHGLSWFHQDNIVDSEFRLLIDFDSDKDYLHLESLKHN
;
A
#
# COMPACT_ATOMS: atom_id res chain seq x y z
N MET A 1 14.14 27.47 -9.90
CA MET A 1 13.60 28.75 -9.37
C MET A 1 12.96 28.43 -8.05
N SER A 2 13.56 28.94 -6.98
CA SER A 2 13.22 28.68 -5.59
C SER A 2 11.95 29.46 -5.22
N ALA A 3 10.87 28.77 -4.87
CA ALA A 3 9.70 29.44 -4.32
C ALA A 3 10.04 29.92 -2.91
N GLN A 4 10.07 31.24 -2.73
CA GLN A 4 10.28 31.91 -1.45
C GLN A 4 9.16 31.52 -0.48
N GLN A 5 9.54 30.89 0.63
CA GLN A 5 8.65 30.57 1.73
C GLN A 5 8.46 31.85 2.55
N GLN A 6 7.26 32.44 2.47
CA GLN A 6 6.85 33.57 3.31
C GLN A 6 6.93 33.13 4.77
N ASN A 7 7.92 33.64 5.49
CA ASN A 7 8.22 33.24 6.87
C ASN A 7 7.35 34.05 7.83
N ASN A 8 6.06 33.73 7.89
CA ASN A 8 5.17 34.29 8.89
C ASN A 8 5.41 33.56 10.22
N ASP A 9 5.64 34.33 11.29
CA ASP A 9 6.04 33.79 12.60
C ASP A 9 4.84 33.32 13.44
N ALA A 10 3.61 33.66 13.07
CA ALA A 10 2.40 33.25 13.75
C ALA A 10 1.42 32.54 12.81
N TYR A 11 0.77 31.49 13.34
CA TYR A 11 -0.19 30.66 12.62
C TYR A 11 -1.48 30.54 13.43
N GLN A 12 -2.61 30.89 12.81
CA GLN A 12 -3.94 30.67 13.33
C GLN A 12 -4.35 29.20 13.17
N LEU A 13 -4.85 28.61 14.26
CA LEU A 13 -5.37 27.25 14.34
C LEU A 13 -6.85 27.31 14.76
N GLY A 14 -7.75 26.88 13.88
CA GLY A 14 -9.18 27.09 14.08
C GLY A 14 -9.51 28.59 14.19
N ASN A 15 -10.47 28.94 15.06
CA ASN A 15 -10.95 30.33 15.18
C ASN A 15 -10.32 31.13 16.33
N ALA A 16 -9.80 30.46 17.37
CA ALA A 16 -9.44 31.11 18.64
C ALA A 16 -7.98 30.92 19.06
N PHE A 17 -7.21 30.12 18.33
CA PHE A 17 -5.85 29.75 18.73
C PHE A 17 -4.80 30.31 17.78
N VAL A 18 -3.71 30.80 18.36
CA VAL A 18 -2.55 31.28 17.61
C VAL A 18 -1.32 30.56 18.12
N PHE A 19 -0.57 29.94 17.22
CA PHE A 19 0.72 29.34 17.49
C PHE A 19 1.84 30.24 16.98
N VAL A 20 2.71 30.67 17.88
CA VAL A 20 3.89 31.48 17.53
C VAL A 20 5.08 30.54 17.36
N TYR A 21 5.64 30.54 16.17
CA TYR A 21 6.65 29.59 15.72
C TYR A 21 8.01 29.82 16.41
N SER A 22 8.47 31.08 16.48
CA SER A 22 9.73 31.46 17.15
C SER A 22 9.81 31.04 18.62
N THR A 23 8.69 31.12 19.35
CA THR A 23 8.60 30.77 20.77
C THR A 23 8.00 29.38 21.01
N GLN A 24 7.58 28.69 19.94
CA GLN A 24 6.82 27.43 19.99
C GLN A 24 5.67 27.44 21.02
N THR A 25 5.01 28.59 21.17
CA THR A 25 4.00 28.82 22.21
C THR A 25 2.61 28.93 21.59
N LEU A 26 1.66 28.22 22.20
CA LEU A 26 0.25 28.22 21.80
C LEU A 26 -0.53 29.19 22.69
N TYR A 27 -1.35 30.05 22.07
CA TYR A 27 -2.19 31.03 22.76
C TYR A 27 -3.66 30.82 22.45
N CYS A 28 -4.51 31.15 23.42
CA CYS A 28 -5.96 31.30 23.28
C CYS A 28 -6.38 32.54 24.08
N GLU A 29 -7.02 33.51 23.44
CA GLU A 29 -7.57 34.71 24.11
C GLU A 29 -6.57 35.36 25.11
N LYS A 30 -5.29 35.48 24.70
CA LYS A 30 -4.16 36.05 25.45
C LYS A 30 -3.60 35.20 26.61
N GLN A 31 -4.04 33.96 26.78
CA GLN A 31 -3.43 33.01 27.72
C GLN A 31 -2.56 31.99 26.99
N THR A 32 -1.41 31.65 27.58
CA THR A 32 -0.53 30.58 27.07
C THR A 32 -1.10 29.21 27.44
N ILE A 33 -1.22 28.32 26.46
CA ILE A 33 -1.60 26.93 26.66
C ILE A 33 -0.33 26.11 26.80
N SER A 34 -0.17 25.47 27.96
CA SER A 34 0.99 24.62 28.23
C SER A 34 0.96 23.38 27.34
N LEU A 35 2.03 23.18 26.56
CA LEU A 35 2.29 21.98 25.75
C LEU A 35 3.46 21.21 26.35
N ASN A 36 3.31 19.89 26.49
CA ASN A 36 4.47 19.05 26.80
C ASN A 36 5.44 19.03 25.60
N ARG A 37 6.64 18.49 25.80
CA ARG A 37 7.66 18.46 24.73
C ARG A 37 7.15 17.80 23.46
N ALA A 38 6.61 16.59 23.53
CA ALA A 38 6.16 15.85 22.35
C ALA A 38 4.99 16.57 21.64
N GLU A 39 4.04 17.13 22.38
CA GLU A 39 2.95 17.93 21.83
C GLU A 39 3.46 19.16 21.08
N ARG A 40 4.43 19.87 21.65
CA ARG A 40 5.02 21.07 21.06
C ARG A 40 5.81 20.75 19.78
N GLU A 41 6.67 19.74 19.82
CA GLU A 41 7.46 19.36 18.63
C GLU A 41 6.57 18.83 17.51
N VAL A 42 5.59 17.98 17.82
CA VAL A 42 4.62 17.45 16.84
C VAL A 42 3.79 18.59 16.22
N LEU A 43 3.29 19.51 17.03
CA LEU A 43 2.52 20.66 16.54
C LEU A 43 3.37 21.57 15.65
N THR A 44 4.60 21.87 16.08
CA THR A 44 5.56 22.70 15.31
C THR A 44 5.81 22.09 13.94
N TYR A 45 6.11 20.79 13.90
CA TYR A 45 6.41 20.08 12.66
C TYR A 45 5.21 20.00 11.73
N LEU A 46 4.00 19.81 12.28
CA LEU A 46 2.76 19.87 11.50
C LEU A 46 2.55 21.24 10.87
N ILE A 47 2.76 22.33 11.62
CA ILE A 47 2.56 23.70 11.14
C ILE A 47 3.55 24.06 10.03
N GLN A 48 4.83 23.70 10.19
CA GLN A 48 5.84 23.85 9.13
C GLN A 48 5.41 23.18 7.82
N ASN A 49 4.72 22.05 7.93
CA ASN A 49 4.29 21.22 6.83
C ASN A 49 2.77 21.31 6.57
N HIS A 50 2.09 22.38 6.99
CA HIS A 50 0.61 22.50 6.95
C HIS A 50 0.00 22.31 5.55
N HIS A 51 0.78 22.60 4.50
CA HIS A 51 0.38 22.44 3.10
C HIS A 51 0.29 20.97 2.64
N ARG A 52 0.76 20.00 3.43
CA ARG A 52 0.77 18.58 3.08
C ARG A 52 0.35 17.69 4.23
N VAL A 53 0.08 16.42 3.90
CA VAL A 53 -0.05 15.35 4.90
C VAL A 53 1.33 14.98 5.40
N VAL A 54 1.50 14.96 6.73
CA VAL A 54 2.75 14.55 7.37
C VAL A 54 2.65 13.08 7.82
N PRO A 55 3.52 12.19 7.32
CA PRO A 55 3.53 10.78 7.67
C PRO A 55 3.72 10.51 9.17
N PHE A 56 3.18 9.38 9.66
CA PHE A 56 3.34 8.97 11.06
C PHE A 56 4.79 8.89 11.51
N ASP A 57 5.68 8.36 10.67
CA ASP A 57 7.09 8.18 11.03
C ASP A 57 7.81 9.53 11.19
N GLU A 58 7.54 10.49 10.31
CA GLU A 58 8.09 11.86 10.43
C GLU A 58 7.60 12.53 11.72
N LEU A 59 6.33 12.35 12.08
CA LEU A 59 5.76 12.90 13.33
C LEU A 59 6.31 12.21 14.58
N ILE A 60 6.57 10.91 14.50
CA ILE A 60 7.22 10.15 15.58
C ILE A 60 8.66 10.63 15.76
N GLU A 61 9.41 10.78 14.68
CA GLU A 61 10.79 11.28 14.71
C GLU A 61 10.87 12.72 15.23
N ALA A 62 9.95 13.59 14.81
CA ALA A 62 9.87 14.97 15.29
C ALA A 62 9.50 15.05 16.78
N GLY A 63 8.48 14.30 17.23
CA GLY A 63 8.02 14.34 18.62
C GLY A 63 8.99 13.70 19.62
N TRP A 64 9.74 12.69 19.17
CA TRP A 64 10.61 11.87 20.01
C TRP A 64 11.93 11.55 19.31
N PRO A 65 12.78 12.56 19.06
CA PRO A 65 14.06 12.34 18.42
C PRO A 65 14.89 11.35 19.25
N HIS A 66 15.45 10.36 18.56
CA HIS A 66 16.27 9.28 19.14
C HIS A 66 15.56 8.33 20.11
N LYS A 67 14.23 8.24 20.08
CA LYS A 67 13.47 7.26 20.86
C LYS A 67 12.54 6.43 19.96
N SER A 68 12.57 5.11 20.14
CA SER A 68 11.62 4.21 19.50
C SER A 68 10.30 4.23 20.28
N VAL A 69 9.33 5.01 19.82
CA VAL A 69 7.97 5.06 20.36
C VAL A 69 6.97 4.45 19.38
N SER A 70 5.87 3.90 19.89
CA SER A 70 4.85 3.28 19.05
C SER A 70 3.92 4.33 18.44
N ARG A 71 3.23 3.95 17.35
CA ARG A 71 2.17 4.78 16.74
C ARG A 71 1.08 5.19 17.73
N THR A 72 0.82 4.37 18.76
CA THR A 72 -0.13 4.67 19.83
C THR A 72 0.24 5.93 20.59
N SER A 73 1.53 6.18 20.82
CA SER A 73 2.02 7.41 21.48
C SER A 73 1.70 8.66 20.67
N LEU A 74 1.89 8.60 19.34
CA LEU A 74 1.51 9.70 18.45
C LEU A 74 0.00 9.94 18.44
N ILE A 75 -0.81 8.87 18.38
CA ILE A 75 -2.28 8.97 18.44
C ILE A 75 -2.72 9.66 19.74
N GLN A 76 -2.10 9.32 20.87
CA GLN A 76 -2.40 9.95 22.15
C GLN A 76 -1.96 11.42 22.19
N THR A 77 -0.78 11.75 21.65
CA THR A 77 -0.33 13.14 21.54
C THR A 77 -1.28 13.98 20.70
N ILE A 78 -1.71 13.50 19.53
CA ILE A 78 -2.70 14.20 18.72
C ILE A 78 -4.02 14.33 19.49
N ARG A 79 -4.50 13.27 20.16
CA ARG A 79 -5.70 13.35 21.00
C ARG A 79 -5.60 14.44 22.07
N ASN A 80 -4.47 14.57 22.74
CA ASN A 80 -4.25 15.62 23.73
C ASN A 80 -4.25 17.01 23.09
N LEU A 81 -3.61 17.17 21.93
CA LEU A 81 -3.64 18.42 21.16
C LEU A 81 -5.07 18.81 20.77
N ARG A 82 -5.90 17.86 20.31
CA ARG A 82 -7.33 18.09 20.02
C ARG A 82 -8.08 18.65 21.22
N ILE A 83 -7.85 18.07 22.41
CA ILE A 83 -8.47 18.51 23.66
C ILE A 83 -8.03 19.94 24.01
N LYS A 84 -6.72 20.23 23.92
CA LYS A 84 -6.17 21.56 24.24
C LYS A 84 -6.62 22.65 23.28
N LEU A 85 -6.76 22.30 22.00
CA LEU A 85 -7.23 23.18 20.94
C LEU A 85 -8.77 23.20 20.81
N ARG A 86 -9.48 22.57 21.77
CA ARG A 86 -10.95 22.53 21.83
C ARG A 86 -11.59 22.13 20.49
N GLU A 87 -10.95 21.20 19.77
CA GLU A 87 -11.45 20.70 18.49
C GLU A 87 -12.78 19.96 18.73
N THR A 88 -13.89 20.54 18.28
CA THR A 88 -15.24 20.01 18.53
C THR A 88 -15.66 19.02 17.45
N THR A 89 -15.20 19.26 16.22
CA THR A 89 -15.48 18.42 15.06
C THR A 89 -14.18 17.78 14.58
N LYS A 90 -14.19 16.47 14.34
CA LYS A 90 -13.00 15.77 13.81
C LYS A 90 -12.58 16.38 12.47
N GLY A 91 -11.34 16.84 12.38
CA GLY A 91 -10.79 17.39 11.13
C GLY A 91 -10.98 18.90 10.97
N GLU A 92 -11.44 19.58 12.01
CA GLU A 92 -11.52 21.04 12.08
C GLU A 92 -10.11 21.65 12.11
N ILE A 93 -9.21 21.09 12.94
CA ILE A 93 -7.82 21.55 13.07
C ILE A 93 -6.85 20.46 12.63
N PHE A 94 -7.05 19.22 13.10
CA PHE A 94 -6.20 18.09 12.73
C PHE A 94 -6.97 17.09 11.90
N GLU A 95 -6.64 17.03 10.62
CA GLU A 95 -7.15 16.05 9.69
C GLU A 95 -6.33 14.76 9.80
N THR A 96 -7.00 13.65 10.15
CA THR A 96 -6.37 12.34 10.17
C THR A 96 -6.51 11.70 8.81
N VAL A 97 -5.38 11.45 8.17
CA VAL A 97 -5.33 10.74 6.89
C VAL A 97 -4.99 9.28 7.18
N ALA A 98 -6.00 8.42 7.09
CA ALA A 98 -5.91 7.02 7.49
C ALA A 98 -4.69 6.32 6.88
N ASN A 99 -3.90 5.65 7.72
CA ASN A 99 -2.69 4.91 7.35
C ASN A 99 -1.52 5.74 6.78
N LEU A 100 -1.67 7.05 6.62
CA LEU A 100 -0.61 7.95 6.18
C LEU A 100 -0.07 8.79 7.34
N GLY A 101 -0.94 9.57 8.00
CA GLY A 101 -0.49 10.51 9.01
C GLY A 101 -1.52 11.58 9.34
N TYR A 102 -1.04 12.80 9.60
CA TYR A 102 -1.88 13.93 10.00
C TYR A 102 -1.56 15.15 9.15
N GLN A 103 -2.59 15.96 8.86
CA GLN A 103 -2.46 17.29 8.31
C GLN A 103 -3.05 18.30 9.29
N VAL A 104 -2.44 19.47 9.40
CA VAL A 104 -2.97 20.57 10.21
C VAL A 104 -3.52 21.67 9.29
N LYS A 105 -4.69 22.20 9.64
CA LYS A 105 -5.27 23.38 9.00
C LYS A 105 -4.79 24.61 9.75
N ALA A 106 -3.65 25.14 9.31
CA ALA A 106 -3.04 26.35 9.85
C ALA A 106 -3.05 27.46 8.79
N LYS A 107 -3.33 28.69 9.20
CA LYS A 107 -3.25 29.87 8.33
C LYS A 107 -2.24 30.86 8.91
N PRO A 108 -1.32 31.42 8.11
CA PRO A 108 -0.46 32.49 8.61
C PRO A 108 -1.28 33.69 9.09
N THR A 109 -0.88 34.32 10.20
CA THR A 109 -1.52 35.53 10.76
C THR A 109 -0.47 36.53 11.24
N ASP A 110 -0.82 37.81 11.24
CA ASP A 110 0.02 38.91 11.75
C ASP A 110 -0.29 39.23 13.23
N GLU A 111 -1.23 38.51 13.84
CA GLU A 111 -1.64 38.70 15.23
C GLU A 111 -0.62 38.07 16.20
N HIS A 112 0.29 38.88 16.71
CA HIS A 112 1.14 38.52 17.85
C HIS A 112 0.43 38.81 19.19
N PRO A 113 0.20 37.79 20.04
CA PRO A 113 -0.30 38.03 21.39
C PRO A 113 0.79 38.68 22.25
N ILE A 114 0.63 39.98 22.53
CA ILE A 114 1.47 40.74 23.47
C ILE A 114 1.27 40.13 24.87
N THR A 115 2.35 39.63 25.48
CA THR A 115 2.34 39.05 26.83
C THR A 115 3.19 39.94 27.75
N GLU A 116 2.55 40.61 28.72
CA GLU A 116 3.26 41.18 29.87
C GLU A 116 3.57 40.06 30.86
N ALA A 117 4.81 40.04 31.33
CA ALA A 117 5.32 39.05 32.27
C ALA A 117 4.80 39.34 33.69
N ASP A 118 4.20 38.35 34.34
CA ASP A 118 4.51 38.07 35.74
C ASP A 118 4.01 36.69 36.20
N ASN A 119 4.86 36.02 36.97
CA ASN A 119 4.56 34.88 37.86
C ASN A 119 4.36 35.48 39.28
N PRO A 120 3.71 34.82 40.28
CA PRO A 120 3.99 33.42 40.65
C PRO A 120 2.85 32.58 41.33
N GLN A 121 3.10 31.26 41.38
CA GLN A 121 2.82 30.26 42.45
C GLN A 121 1.43 30.13 43.14
N SER A 122 0.89 28.89 43.15
CA SER A 122 0.56 28.06 44.36
C SER A 122 -0.32 26.86 43.99
N GLN A 123 0.15 25.62 44.20
CA GLN A 123 -0.11 24.71 45.33
C GLN A 123 -1.54 24.14 45.48
N ALA A 124 -1.61 22.83 45.19
CA ALA A 124 -2.35 21.74 45.80
C ALA A 124 -3.65 22.03 46.60
N ASP A 125 -4.71 21.29 46.25
CA ASP A 125 -5.51 20.66 47.29
C ASP A 125 -6.17 19.33 46.88
N LYS A 126 -6.44 18.52 47.92
CA LYS A 126 -6.90 17.14 47.90
C LYS A 126 -8.42 17.01 47.74
N SER A 127 -8.84 15.92 47.11
CA SER A 127 -10.12 15.22 47.36
C SER A 127 -10.08 13.89 46.60
N ASP A 128 -10.69 12.77 46.98
CA ASP A 128 -11.20 12.25 48.23
C ASP A 128 -11.27 10.71 48.05
N LYS A 129 -11.40 9.96 49.14
CA LYS A 129 -11.38 8.49 49.17
C LYS A 129 -12.57 7.88 48.41
N LEU A 130 -12.33 6.82 47.62
CA LEU A 130 -13.35 5.83 47.31
C LEU A 130 -12.92 4.43 47.78
N SER A 131 -13.81 3.84 48.57
CA SER A 131 -13.69 2.59 49.32
C SER A 131 -13.87 1.35 48.43
N HIS A 132 -13.13 0.28 48.77
CA HIS A 132 -13.22 -1.06 48.17
C HIS A 132 -14.57 -1.73 48.45
N ASN A 133 -15.21 -2.22 47.39
CA ASN A 133 -16.08 -3.40 47.46
C ASN A 133 -15.56 -4.46 46.49
N LYS A 134 -14.59 -5.26 46.98
CA LYS A 134 -14.08 -6.44 46.30
C LYS A 134 -14.94 -7.64 46.68
N LYS A 135 -15.93 -8.01 45.87
CA LYS A 135 -16.47 -9.39 45.75
C LYS A 135 -17.54 -9.59 44.66
N LEU A 136 -17.45 -8.86 43.53
CA LEU A 136 -18.32 -9.13 42.36
C LEU A 136 -17.62 -8.96 40.99
N PHE A 137 -16.28 -8.99 40.93
CA PHE A 137 -15.52 -8.67 39.71
C PHE A 137 -14.86 -9.88 39.01
N ALA A 138 -14.99 -11.10 39.54
CA ALA A 138 -14.33 -12.27 38.96
C ALA A 138 -15.10 -12.91 37.78
N CYS A 139 -16.44 -12.93 37.80
CA CYS A 139 -17.22 -13.55 36.72
C CYS A 139 -17.42 -12.65 35.49
N GLY A 140 -17.46 -11.32 35.68
CA GLY A 140 -17.61 -10.37 34.56
C GLY A 140 -16.36 -10.31 33.67
N PHE A 141 -15.17 -10.43 34.26
CA PHE A 141 -13.91 -10.35 33.50
C PHE A 141 -13.69 -11.59 32.63
N ALA A 142 -14.05 -12.77 33.11
CA ALA A 142 -13.99 -14.00 32.33
C ALA A 142 -14.93 -13.97 31.12
N LEU A 143 -16.15 -13.43 31.26
CA LEU A 143 -17.09 -13.26 30.15
C LEU A 143 -16.63 -12.21 29.14
N VAL A 144 -16.02 -11.12 29.59
CA VAL A 144 -15.44 -10.11 28.69
C VAL A 144 -14.24 -10.68 27.93
N ILE A 145 -13.37 -11.47 28.59
CA ILE A 145 -12.26 -12.16 27.92
C ILE A 145 -12.79 -13.21 26.94
N ALA A 146 -13.81 -14.00 27.32
CA ALA A 146 -14.43 -14.98 26.43
C ALA A 146 -15.09 -14.31 25.22
N ALA A 147 -15.79 -13.19 25.41
CA ALA A 147 -16.37 -12.40 24.32
C ALA A 147 -15.28 -11.76 23.44
N PHE A 148 -14.19 -11.27 24.04
CA PHE A 148 -13.07 -10.68 23.30
C PHE A 148 -12.28 -11.71 22.51
N THR A 149 -12.06 -12.91 23.07
CA THR A 149 -11.42 -14.04 22.39
C THR A 149 -12.32 -14.61 21.30
N ALA A 150 -13.63 -14.72 21.55
CA ALA A 150 -14.61 -15.09 20.52
C ALA A 150 -14.70 -14.03 19.41
N PHE A 151 -14.61 -12.74 19.74
CA PHE A 151 -14.57 -11.66 18.76
C PHE A 151 -13.28 -11.67 17.94
N ILE A 152 -12.13 -11.89 18.57
CA ILE A 152 -10.85 -12.08 17.86
C ILE A 152 -10.93 -13.31 16.97
N PHE A 153 -11.46 -14.43 17.47
CA PHE A 153 -11.60 -15.67 16.71
C PHE A 153 -12.57 -15.49 15.52
N PHE A 154 -13.72 -14.84 15.75
CA PHE A 154 -14.70 -14.54 14.71
C PHE A 154 -14.15 -13.58 13.65
N SER A 155 -13.38 -12.57 14.05
CA SER A 155 -12.69 -11.68 13.11
C SER A 155 -11.54 -12.37 12.37
N TYR A 156 -10.92 -13.40 12.94
CA TYR A 156 -9.95 -14.27 12.25
C TYR A 156 -10.61 -15.20 11.22
N LEU A 157 -11.88 -15.54 11.43
CA LEU A 157 -12.67 -16.40 10.53
C LEU A 157 -13.37 -15.63 9.41
N GLN A 158 -13.48 -14.29 9.50
CA GLN A 158 -13.97 -13.49 8.39
C GLN A 158 -12.90 -13.47 7.29
N GLU A 159 -13.21 -14.08 6.14
CA GLU A 159 -12.39 -13.88 4.95
C GLU A 159 -12.28 -12.38 4.68
N PRO A 160 -11.07 -11.86 4.39
CA PRO A 160 -10.92 -10.46 4.04
C PRO A 160 -11.88 -10.19 2.88
N SER A 161 -12.61 -9.09 2.88
CA SER A 161 -13.42 -8.68 1.72
C SER A 161 -12.66 -7.58 0.98
N TYR A 162 -12.72 -7.57 -0.36
CA TYR A 162 -12.18 -6.46 -1.14
C TYR A 162 -13.32 -5.60 -1.65
N HIS A 163 -13.05 -4.31 -1.67
CA HIS A 163 -13.85 -3.31 -2.33
C HIS A 163 -13.15 -2.92 -3.62
N TYR A 164 -13.92 -2.65 -4.66
CA TYR A 164 -13.37 -2.20 -5.93
C TYR A 164 -14.27 -1.16 -6.59
N GLN A 165 -13.70 -0.42 -7.53
CA GLN A 165 -14.41 0.50 -8.40
C GLN A 165 -13.73 0.56 -9.76
N THR A 166 -14.51 0.47 -10.83
CA THR A 166 -14.05 0.72 -12.20
C THR A 166 -14.40 2.15 -12.60
N VAL A 167 -13.45 2.86 -13.20
CA VAL A 167 -13.57 4.23 -13.70
C VAL A 167 -13.11 4.27 -15.16
N TYR A 168 -13.82 5.05 -15.96
CA TYR A 168 -13.48 5.35 -17.35
C TYR A 168 -13.21 6.84 -17.44
N ASP A 169 -12.13 7.24 -18.11
CA ASP A 169 -11.79 8.64 -18.34
C ASP A 169 -11.96 9.05 -19.81
N ASP A 170 -11.78 10.34 -20.08
CA ASP A 170 -11.95 10.92 -21.40
C ASP A 170 -10.86 10.48 -22.41
N ASP A 171 -9.76 9.90 -21.93
CA ASP A 171 -8.62 9.43 -22.72
C ASP A 171 -8.72 7.93 -23.08
N ASN A 172 -9.92 7.34 -22.93
CA ASN A 172 -10.20 5.92 -23.15
C ASN A 172 -9.40 4.97 -22.23
N ASN A 173 -8.98 5.44 -21.05
CA ASN A 173 -8.43 4.55 -20.04
C ASN A 173 -9.56 3.85 -19.27
N THR A 174 -9.25 2.64 -18.80
CA THR A 174 -10.10 1.91 -17.87
C THR A 174 -9.30 1.61 -16.63
N ILE A 175 -9.72 2.20 -15.51
CA ILE A 175 -8.98 2.15 -14.25
C ILE A 175 -9.79 1.38 -13.21
N VAL A 176 -9.24 0.27 -12.74
CA VAL A 176 -9.80 -0.58 -11.70
C VAL A 176 -9.05 -0.33 -10.40
N TYR A 177 -9.72 0.24 -9.42
CA TYR A 177 -9.20 0.44 -8.07
C TYR A 177 -9.68 -0.68 -7.17
N PHE A 178 -8.82 -1.25 -6.32
CA PHE A 178 -9.25 -2.22 -5.31
C PHE A 178 -8.44 -2.16 -4.00
N SER A 179 -9.09 -2.48 -2.89
CA SER A 179 -8.47 -2.51 -1.55
C SER A 179 -9.34 -3.26 -0.53
N GLU A 180 -8.80 -3.59 0.64
CA GLU A 180 -9.54 -4.22 1.76
C GLU A 180 -10.48 -3.22 2.48
N SER A 181 -10.44 -1.93 2.12
CA SER A 181 -11.27 -0.88 2.73
C SER A 181 -11.82 0.06 1.66
N LYS A 182 -13.11 0.42 1.79
CA LYS A 182 -13.80 1.37 0.89
C LYS A 182 -13.12 2.73 0.89
N GLU A 183 -12.65 3.18 2.05
CA GLU A 183 -11.94 4.44 2.23
C GLU A 183 -10.61 4.43 1.47
N SER A 184 -9.91 3.30 1.47
CA SER A 184 -8.68 3.13 0.69
C SER A 184 -8.93 3.17 -0.81
N VAL A 185 -10.06 2.62 -1.30
CA VAL A 185 -10.47 2.74 -2.71
C VAL A 185 -10.79 4.19 -3.08
N TYR A 186 -11.55 4.90 -2.24
CA TYR A 186 -11.85 6.32 -2.46
C TYR A 186 -10.58 7.17 -2.48
N PHE A 187 -9.66 6.92 -1.55
CA PHE A 187 -8.36 7.59 -1.51
C PHE A 187 -7.55 7.32 -2.77
N LEU A 188 -7.43 6.05 -3.18
CA LEU A 188 -6.71 5.67 -4.41
C LEU A 188 -7.25 6.41 -5.63
N LYS A 189 -8.57 6.44 -5.79
CA LYS A 189 -9.22 7.14 -6.90
C LYS A 189 -8.87 8.63 -6.91
N LYS A 190 -9.03 9.31 -5.77
CA LYS A 190 -8.75 10.75 -5.66
C LYS A 190 -7.27 11.05 -5.92
N TYR A 191 -6.38 10.24 -5.35
CA TYR A 191 -4.95 10.42 -5.46
C TYR A 191 -4.44 10.12 -6.87
N ALA A 192 -4.77 8.97 -7.44
CA ALA A 192 -4.36 8.58 -8.79
C ALA A 192 -4.86 9.57 -9.85
N ASN A 193 -6.08 10.10 -9.72
CA ASN A 193 -6.61 11.13 -10.62
C ASN A 193 -5.77 12.42 -10.62
N THR A 194 -4.98 12.69 -9.59
CA THR A 194 -4.08 13.86 -9.56
C THR A 194 -2.85 13.69 -10.45
N TYR A 195 -2.45 12.44 -10.73
CA TYR A 195 -1.23 12.12 -11.49
C TYR A 195 -1.54 11.55 -12.86
N ILE A 196 -2.49 10.63 -12.96
CA ILE A 196 -2.96 10.07 -14.24
C ILE A 196 -3.58 11.20 -15.07
N THR A 197 -4.38 12.06 -14.43
CA THR A 197 -5.00 13.24 -15.03
C THR A 197 -4.29 14.49 -14.50
N PRO A 198 -3.11 14.84 -15.05
CA PRO A 198 -3.08 15.38 -16.41
C PRO A 198 -2.02 14.76 -17.34
N THR A 199 -1.42 13.62 -17.00
CA THR A 199 -0.48 12.96 -17.92
C THR A 199 -1.21 12.50 -19.18
N LYS A 200 -0.60 12.70 -20.36
CA LYS A 200 -1.14 12.20 -21.63
C LYS A 200 -0.93 10.69 -21.74
N LEU A 201 -1.58 9.92 -20.88
CA LEU A 201 -1.69 8.46 -20.95
C LEU A 201 -3.07 8.17 -21.52
N ASN A 202 -3.13 7.52 -22.68
CA ASN A 202 -4.39 7.24 -23.36
C ASN A 202 -4.51 5.76 -23.70
N ASN A 203 -5.75 5.29 -23.80
CA ASN A 203 -6.08 3.96 -24.28
C ASN A 203 -5.41 2.82 -23.49
N ARG A 204 -5.44 2.88 -22.15
CA ARG A 204 -4.82 1.87 -21.26
C ARG A 204 -5.79 1.20 -20.32
N PHE A 205 -5.49 -0.03 -19.93
CA PHE A 205 -5.97 -0.60 -18.68
C PHE A 205 -5.02 -0.23 -17.53
N PHE A 206 -5.58 0.17 -16.40
CA PHE A 206 -4.88 0.31 -15.13
C PHE A 206 -5.60 -0.50 -14.05
N PHE A 207 -4.84 -1.28 -13.30
CA PHE A 207 -5.29 -2.01 -12.12
C PHE A 207 -4.46 -1.52 -10.94
N ILE A 208 -5.10 -0.84 -10.00
CA ILE A 208 -4.44 -0.12 -8.91
C ILE A 208 -4.95 -0.69 -7.58
N GLY A 209 -4.08 -1.44 -6.90
CA GLY A 209 -4.34 -2.05 -5.61
C GLY A 209 -3.62 -1.32 -4.47
N LYS A 210 -4.31 -1.15 -3.33
CA LYS A 210 -3.68 -0.78 -2.05
C LYS A 210 -3.93 -1.88 -1.03
N TYR A 211 -2.87 -2.36 -0.39
CA TYR A 211 -2.96 -3.39 0.65
C TYR A 211 -1.86 -3.14 1.68
N GLN A 212 -2.23 -3.21 2.96
CA GLN A 212 -1.34 -2.83 4.05
C GLN A 212 -0.68 -1.46 3.80
N ASN A 213 0.65 -1.44 3.65
CA ASN A 213 1.47 -0.26 3.41
C ASN A 213 2.05 -0.20 1.99
N TYR A 214 1.51 -1.00 1.06
CA TYR A 214 1.99 -1.09 -0.31
C TYR A 214 0.91 -0.69 -1.30
N TYR A 215 1.39 -0.19 -2.43
CA TYR A 215 0.63 -0.02 -3.66
C TYR A 215 1.15 -1.00 -4.69
N SER A 216 0.26 -1.49 -5.54
CA SER A 216 0.64 -2.22 -6.73
C SER A 216 -0.19 -1.73 -7.90
N VAL A 217 0.50 -1.43 -9.00
CA VAL A 217 -0.08 -0.88 -10.21
C VAL A 217 0.29 -1.79 -11.36
N ALA A 218 -0.70 -2.38 -12.02
CA ALA A 218 -0.54 -3.12 -13.25
C ALA A 218 -1.24 -2.38 -14.39
N PHE A 219 -0.59 -2.28 -15.55
CA PHE A 219 -1.16 -1.57 -16.69
C PHE A 219 -0.70 -2.15 -18.02
N CYS A 220 -1.45 -1.87 -19.07
CA CYS A 220 -1.12 -2.18 -20.47
C CYS A 220 -1.90 -1.27 -21.42
N ASP A 221 -1.38 -1.11 -22.63
CA ASP A 221 -2.10 -0.49 -23.73
C ASP A 221 -3.23 -1.40 -24.20
N LYS A 222 -4.34 -0.79 -24.64
CA LYS A 222 -5.45 -1.50 -25.25
C LYS A 222 -5.20 -1.67 -26.74
N ASN A 223 -5.43 -2.87 -27.26
CA ASN A 223 -5.47 -3.12 -28.69
C ASN A 223 -6.82 -2.69 -29.31
N GLU A 224 -6.97 -2.87 -30.62
CA GLU A 224 -8.20 -2.53 -31.35
C GLU A 224 -9.45 -3.29 -30.87
N GLN A 225 -9.26 -4.44 -30.22
CA GLN A 225 -10.33 -5.24 -29.64
C GLN A 225 -10.66 -4.84 -28.18
N ASN A 226 -10.10 -3.73 -27.68
CA ASN A 226 -10.21 -3.30 -26.29
C ASN A 226 -9.71 -4.35 -25.29
N GLN A 227 -8.68 -5.11 -25.68
CA GLN A 227 -7.97 -6.08 -24.86
C GLN A 227 -6.56 -5.57 -24.56
N CYS A 228 -5.95 -6.11 -23.51
CA CYS A 228 -4.59 -5.75 -23.12
C CYS A 228 -3.58 -6.23 -24.17
N ASP A 229 -2.71 -5.36 -24.70
CA ASP A 229 -1.56 -5.79 -25.49
C ASP A 229 -0.51 -6.43 -24.56
N PRO A 230 -0.26 -7.75 -24.66
CA PRO A 230 0.70 -8.43 -23.79
C PRO A 230 2.12 -7.84 -23.87
N ALA A 231 2.54 -7.28 -25.01
CA ALA A 231 3.87 -6.69 -25.13
C ALA A 231 4.06 -5.45 -24.23
N THR A 232 2.96 -4.78 -23.89
CA THR A 232 2.93 -3.54 -23.11
C THR A 232 2.59 -3.77 -21.64
N ALA A 233 2.20 -4.98 -21.25
CA ALA A 233 1.77 -5.25 -19.89
C ALA A 233 2.92 -5.15 -18.89
N ARG A 234 2.74 -4.33 -17.85
CA ARG A 234 3.72 -4.07 -16.81
C ARG A 234 3.05 -4.09 -15.45
N SER A 235 3.80 -4.50 -14.43
CA SER A 235 3.38 -4.39 -13.03
C SER A 235 4.50 -3.81 -12.18
N ILE A 236 4.14 -2.84 -11.34
CA ILE A 236 5.06 -2.16 -10.43
C ILE A 236 4.45 -2.18 -9.03
N THR A 237 5.22 -2.65 -8.05
CA THR A 237 4.79 -2.71 -6.65
C THR A 237 5.75 -1.94 -5.76
N PHE A 238 5.23 -1.12 -4.85
CA PHE A 238 6.07 -0.20 -4.08
C PHE A 238 5.48 0.15 -2.72
N TYR A 239 6.35 0.56 -1.80
CA TYR A 239 5.94 1.00 -0.47
C TYR A 239 5.28 2.38 -0.53
N TYR A 240 4.36 2.69 0.39
CA TYR A 240 3.59 3.93 0.31
C TYR A 240 4.44 5.21 0.30
N LYS A 241 5.66 5.17 0.85
CA LYS A 241 6.59 6.31 0.83
C LYS A 241 7.15 6.60 -0.57
N ASP A 242 7.19 5.60 -1.44
CA ASP A 242 7.70 5.72 -2.81
C ASP A 242 6.63 6.16 -3.82
N VAL A 243 5.43 6.50 -3.35
CA VAL A 243 4.30 6.86 -4.21
C VAL A 243 4.58 8.07 -5.11
N GLU A 244 5.17 9.14 -4.56
CA GLU A 244 5.56 10.32 -5.33
C GLU A 244 6.66 10.01 -6.35
N PHE A 245 7.57 9.09 -6.01
CA PHE A 245 8.60 8.63 -6.93
C PHE A 245 7.96 7.89 -8.10
N PHE A 246 7.09 6.92 -7.82
CA PHE A 246 6.39 6.14 -8.85
C PHE A 246 5.66 7.04 -9.86
N TRP A 247 4.80 7.95 -9.38
CA TRP A 247 4.00 8.77 -10.30
C TRP A 247 4.83 9.73 -11.14
N ARG A 248 5.89 10.30 -10.56
CA ARG A 248 6.83 11.12 -11.33
C ARG A 248 7.51 10.32 -12.43
N GLU A 249 7.92 9.08 -12.15
CA GLU A 249 8.57 8.23 -13.15
C GLU A 249 7.58 7.74 -14.22
N LEU A 250 6.33 7.44 -13.85
CA LEU A 250 5.27 7.12 -14.79
C LEU A 250 5.02 8.30 -15.76
N ALA A 251 4.96 9.53 -15.23
CA ALA A 251 4.76 10.74 -16.03
C ALA A 251 5.92 11.01 -17.00
N LYS A 252 7.17 10.76 -16.58
CA LYS A 252 8.37 10.92 -17.43
C LYS A 252 8.42 9.90 -18.56
N ASN A 253 8.10 8.65 -18.25
CA ASN A 253 8.29 7.52 -19.15
C ASN A 253 7.02 7.16 -19.95
N ALA A 254 5.96 7.98 -19.88
CA ALA A 254 4.74 7.84 -20.68
C ALA A 254 5.00 7.63 -22.18
N ASN A 255 6.10 8.19 -22.70
CA ASN A 255 6.51 8.12 -24.11
C ASN A 255 7.56 7.05 -24.44
N SER A 256 8.15 6.40 -23.44
CA SER A 256 9.16 5.37 -23.66
C SER A 256 8.63 4.04 -23.14
N ASN A 257 8.40 3.11 -24.07
CA ASN A 257 8.32 1.69 -23.76
C ASN A 257 9.36 1.39 -22.68
N ILE A 258 8.93 1.01 -21.47
CA ILE A 258 9.82 0.43 -20.46
C ILE A 258 10.32 -0.86 -21.12
N ASN A 259 11.42 -0.72 -21.86
CA ASN A 259 12.04 -1.72 -22.71
C ASN A 259 12.73 -2.71 -21.78
N MET A 260 11.93 -3.60 -21.24
CA MET A 260 12.41 -4.84 -20.67
C MET A 260 12.41 -5.82 -21.84
N ALA A 261 13.58 -5.99 -22.47
CA ALA A 261 13.75 -7.05 -23.45
C ALA A 261 13.34 -8.37 -22.77
N LEU A 262 12.25 -8.98 -23.24
CA LEU A 262 11.87 -10.34 -22.88
C LEU A 262 13.14 -11.17 -23.11
N MET A 263 13.71 -11.71 -22.03
CA MET A 263 14.89 -12.54 -22.16
C MET A 263 14.48 -13.82 -22.89
N ARG A 264 14.86 -13.84 -24.18
CA ARG A 264 14.87 -14.96 -25.11
C ARG A 264 13.48 -15.52 -25.49
N ASN A 265 13.17 -15.46 -26.78
CA ASN A 265 12.30 -16.42 -27.46
C ASN A 265 12.72 -17.83 -27.02
N GLN A 266 12.00 -18.40 -26.06
CA GLN A 266 11.99 -19.84 -25.89
C GLN A 266 10.70 -20.31 -26.56
N GLU A 267 10.75 -20.38 -27.89
CA GLU A 267 9.65 -20.78 -28.76
C GLU A 267 9.12 -22.21 -28.48
N ASN A 268 9.59 -22.91 -27.44
CA ASN A 268 9.41 -24.35 -27.31
C ASN A 268 9.13 -24.87 -25.89
N VAL A 269 8.83 -24.02 -24.89
CA VAL A 269 8.47 -24.51 -23.54
C VAL A 269 6.97 -24.41 -23.32
N LYS A 270 6.28 -25.55 -23.46
CA LYS A 270 4.85 -25.69 -23.16
C LYS A 270 4.60 -25.52 -21.66
N ASN A 271 3.38 -25.09 -21.28
CA ASN A 271 2.89 -24.99 -19.89
C ASN A 271 3.66 -24.04 -18.96
N THR A 272 4.22 -22.98 -19.51
CA THR A 272 5.00 -22.00 -18.75
C THR A 272 4.33 -20.64 -18.80
N GLY A 273 4.38 -19.86 -17.73
CA GLY A 273 4.01 -18.45 -17.76
C GLY A 273 5.17 -17.61 -17.23
N LYS A 274 5.39 -16.44 -17.82
CA LYS A 274 6.42 -15.50 -17.38
C LYS A 274 5.79 -14.22 -16.88
N ALA A 275 6.21 -13.77 -15.70
CA ALA A 275 5.81 -12.49 -15.15
C ALA A 275 7.01 -11.58 -14.94
N TYR A 276 6.99 -10.43 -15.61
CA TYR A 276 7.98 -9.38 -15.49
C TYR A 276 7.48 -8.36 -14.48
N ASN A 277 8.06 -8.39 -13.28
CA ASN A 277 7.64 -7.55 -12.18
C ASN A 277 8.71 -6.51 -11.87
N GLN A 278 8.27 -5.30 -11.56
CA GLN A 278 9.14 -4.25 -11.05
C GLN A 278 8.73 -3.88 -9.63
N TYR A 279 9.72 -3.47 -8.85
CA TYR A 279 9.52 -2.97 -7.51
C TYR A 279 10.20 -1.63 -7.36
N ILE A 280 9.64 -0.77 -6.53
CA ILE A 280 10.35 0.42 -6.05
C ILE A 280 10.62 0.22 -4.56
N ASP A 281 11.89 0.34 -4.20
CA ASP A 281 12.35 0.31 -2.82
C ASP A 281 13.35 1.46 -2.62
N GLU A 282 13.01 2.39 -1.74
CA GLU A 282 13.83 3.57 -1.44
C GLU A 282 14.17 4.39 -2.70
N GLY A 283 13.17 4.66 -3.54
CA GLY A 283 13.32 5.41 -4.78
C GLY A 283 14.17 4.74 -5.86
N ARG A 284 14.37 3.41 -5.80
CA ARG A 284 15.11 2.64 -6.82
C ARG A 284 14.25 1.56 -7.44
N PHE A 285 14.34 1.41 -8.76
CA PHE A 285 13.69 0.31 -9.47
C PHE A 285 14.48 -0.98 -9.33
N ILE A 286 13.77 -2.06 -9.04
CA ILE A 286 14.31 -3.42 -8.94
C ILE A 286 13.48 -4.32 -9.87
N SER A 287 14.15 -4.94 -10.84
CA SER A 287 13.49 -5.80 -11.84
C SER A 287 13.61 -7.27 -11.48
N ASN A 288 12.49 -7.99 -11.59
CA ASN A 288 12.37 -9.40 -11.28
C ASN A 288 11.61 -10.14 -12.39
N ILE A 289 12.00 -11.37 -12.69
CA ILE A 289 11.23 -12.27 -13.56
C ILE A 289 10.83 -13.49 -12.75
N ASN A 290 9.55 -13.81 -12.78
CA ASN A 290 9.04 -15.07 -12.27
C ASN A 290 8.64 -15.94 -13.45
N GLN A 291 9.10 -17.19 -13.46
CA GLN A 291 8.70 -18.19 -14.45
C GLN A 291 7.98 -19.32 -13.74
N LEU A 292 6.71 -19.50 -14.05
CA LEU A 292 5.84 -20.51 -13.47
C LEU A 292 5.64 -21.64 -14.48
N TYR A 293 6.03 -22.84 -14.09
CA TYR A 293 5.75 -24.07 -14.82
C TYR A 293 4.58 -24.77 -14.15
N LEU A 294 3.64 -25.27 -14.94
CA LEU A 294 2.49 -26.01 -14.45
C LEU A 294 2.41 -27.37 -15.14
N GLN A 295 2.01 -28.37 -14.38
CA GLN A 295 1.68 -29.68 -14.90
C GLN A 295 0.36 -30.12 -14.28
N LYS A 296 -0.63 -30.43 -15.12
CA LYS A 296 -1.91 -30.92 -14.62
C LYS A 296 -1.70 -32.18 -13.79
N ASP A 297 -2.38 -32.22 -12.66
CA ASP A 297 -2.55 -33.42 -11.86
C ASP A 297 -4.03 -33.86 -11.95
N GLU A 298 -4.75 -34.00 -10.83
CA GLU A 298 -6.17 -34.35 -10.84
C GLU A 298 -7.09 -33.13 -10.63
N GLY A 299 -8.30 -33.17 -11.18
CA GLY A 299 -9.36 -32.18 -10.90
C GLY A 299 -8.94 -30.74 -11.19
N ASN A 300 -8.88 -29.88 -10.17
CA ASN A 300 -8.38 -28.49 -10.24
C ASN A 300 -7.01 -28.34 -9.56
N SER A 301 -6.19 -29.40 -9.57
CA SER A 301 -4.83 -29.40 -9.04
C SER A 301 -3.77 -29.38 -10.15
N TRP A 302 -2.63 -28.76 -9.84
CA TRP A 302 -1.42 -28.73 -10.67
C TRP A 302 -0.19 -28.88 -9.80
N ASN A 303 0.81 -29.61 -10.28
CA ASN A 303 2.16 -29.44 -9.78
C ASN A 303 2.76 -28.17 -10.38
N PHE A 304 3.37 -27.33 -9.53
CA PHE A 304 4.01 -26.10 -9.97
C PHE A 304 5.51 -26.10 -9.68
N THR A 305 6.25 -25.44 -10.56
CA THR A 305 7.62 -24.98 -10.28
C THR A 305 7.70 -23.50 -10.58
N LEU A 306 8.07 -22.71 -9.58
CA LEU A 306 8.28 -21.27 -9.71
C LEU A 306 9.79 -21.00 -9.67
N VAL A 307 10.31 -20.35 -10.71
CA VAL A 307 11.70 -19.91 -10.78
C VAL A 307 11.74 -18.39 -10.73
N ASN A 308 12.41 -17.84 -9.72
CA ASN A 308 12.64 -16.41 -9.59
C ASN A 308 14.00 -16.05 -10.21
N TYR A 309 14.04 -15.00 -11.03
CA TYR A 309 15.27 -14.50 -11.65
C TYR A 309 15.50 -13.04 -11.32
N ARG A 310 16.77 -12.69 -11.15
CA ARG A 310 17.19 -11.33 -10.85
C ARG A 310 18.20 -10.79 -11.84
N LYS A 311 18.09 -9.51 -12.16
CA LYS A 311 19.08 -8.78 -12.96
C LYS A 311 20.39 -8.61 -12.17
N PHE A 312 21.48 -9.18 -12.68
CA PHE A 312 22.82 -9.10 -12.10
C PHE A 312 23.66 -8.03 -12.79
N LYS A 313 24.52 -7.35 -12.02
CA LYS A 313 25.50 -6.36 -12.51
C LYS A 313 26.88 -6.99 -12.71
N PRO A 314 27.71 -6.47 -13.64
CA PRO A 314 27.45 -5.36 -14.55
C PRO A 314 26.77 -5.76 -15.87
N ASN A 315 26.73 -7.06 -16.20
CA ASN A 315 26.32 -7.56 -17.52
C ASN A 315 24.81 -7.49 -17.79
N GLU A 316 24.02 -7.00 -16.84
CA GLU A 316 22.57 -6.81 -16.94
C GLU A 316 21.77 -8.10 -17.23
N ARG A 317 22.33 -9.26 -16.91
CA ARG A 317 21.71 -10.57 -17.19
C ARG A 317 20.82 -11.02 -16.05
N PHE A 318 19.68 -11.62 -16.38
CA PHE A 318 18.84 -12.31 -15.41
C PHE A 318 19.44 -13.67 -15.03
N VAL A 319 19.61 -13.90 -13.74
CA VAL A 319 20.17 -15.12 -13.15
C VAL A 319 19.10 -15.74 -12.24
N PRO A 320 18.82 -17.05 -12.36
CA PRO A 320 17.88 -17.71 -11.45
C PRO A 320 18.42 -17.66 -10.03
N LEU A 321 17.54 -17.42 -9.06
CA LEU A 321 17.87 -17.29 -7.65
C LEU A 321 17.23 -18.38 -6.81
N THR A 322 15.93 -18.58 -6.99
CA THR A 322 15.16 -19.55 -6.23
C THR A 322 14.33 -20.44 -7.13
N PHE A 323 14.22 -21.70 -6.74
CA PHE A 323 13.29 -22.68 -7.30
C PHE A 323 12.34 -23.10 -6.19
N THR A 324 11.05 -22.91 -6.39
CA THR A 324 10.01 -23.34 -5.46
C THR A 324 9.13 -24.36 -6.16
N GLY A 325 9.01 -25.56 -5.60
CA GLY A 325 8.16 -26.62 -6.12
C GLY A 325 7.05 -26.95 -5.14
N GLY A 326 5.88 -27.31 -5.64
CA GLY A 326 4.74 -27.69 -4.81
C GLY A 326 3.48 -27.95 -5.63
N GLU A 327 2.34 -27.89 -4.95
CA GLU A 327 1.02 -28.08 -5.53
C GLU A 327 0.25 -26.75 -5.58
N MET A 328 -0.54 -26.56 -6.63
CA MET A 328 -1.43 -25.44 -6.82
C MET A 328 -2.85 -25.96 -6.97
N LEU A 329 -3.75 -25.49 -6.12
CA LEU A 329 -5.18 -25.75 -6.22
C LEU A 329 -5.90 -24.49 -6.72
N LEU A 330 -6.70 -24.62 -7.78
CA LEU A 330 -7.54 -23.53 -8.29
C LEU A 330 -8.97 -23.66 -7.76
N ASN A 331 -9.41 -22.63 -7.05
CA ASN A 331 -10.72 -22.56 -6.43
C ASN A 331 -11.56 -21.43 -7.03
N SER A 332 -12.85 -21.68 -7.12
CA SER A 332 -13.85 -20.63 -7.33
C SER A 332 -13.86 -19.68 -6.13
N THR A 333 -13.97 -18.38 -6.38
CA THR A 333 -14.22 -17.38 -5.32
C THR A 333 -15.54 -16.65 -5.55
N GLN A 334 -16.12 -16.11 -4.48
CA GLN A 334 -17.26 -15.18 -4.53
C GLN A 334 -16.82 -13.73 -4.25
N GLN A 335 -15.51 -13.53 -4.09
CA GLN A 335 -14.93 -12.28 -3.67
C GLN A 335 -14.63 -11.40 -4.89
N ALA A 336 -15.62 -10.63 -5.32
CA ALA A 336 -15.39 -9.60 -6.33
C ALA A 336 -14.29 -8.61 -5.86
N PRO A 337 -13.41 -8.12 -6.75
CA PRO A 337 -13.43 -8.27 -8.21
C PRO A 337 -12.73 -9.54 -8.75
N PHE A 338 -12.36 -10.49 -7.89
CA PHE A 338 -11.52 -11.63 -8.29
C PHE A 338 -12.34 -12.76 -8.91
N ILE A 339 -11.82 -13.33 -9.98
CA ILE A 339 -12.42 -14.40 -10.79
C ILE A 339 -12.26 -15.75 -10.09
N ALA A 340 -11.04 -16.03 -9.63
CA ALA A 340 -10.65 -17.29 -9.02
C ALA A 340 -9.52 -17.08 -7.99
N GLU A 341 -9.28 -18.08 -7.16
CA GLU A 341 -8.18 -18.13 -6.21
C GLU A 341 -7.29 -19.34 -6.50
N ALA A 342 -6.00 -19.12 -6.74
CA ALA A 342 -4.98 -20.15 -6.79
C ALA A 342 -4.27 -20.22 -5.43
N VAL A 343 -4.34 -21.38 -4.77
CA VAL A 343 -3.67 -21.65 -3.50
C VAL A 343 -2.42 -22.48 -3.77
N LEU A 344 -1.24 -21.89 -3.58
CA LEU A 344 0.05 -22.56 -3.73
C LEU A 344 0.48 -23.15 -2.39
N ALA A 345 0.68 -24.45 -2.36
CA ALA A 345 1.22 -25.24 -1.26
C ALA A 345 2.67 -25.65 -1.60
N PRO A 346 3.68 -24.88 -1.18
CA PRO A 346 5.10 -25.20 -1.44
C PRO A 346 5.55 -26.44 -0.68
N HIS A 347 6.22 -27.36 -1.37
CA HIS A 347 6.84 -28.56 -0.79
C HIS A 347 8.34 -28.39 -0.57
N CYS A 348 8.99 -27.71 -1.51
CA CYS A 348 10.43 -27.45 -1.48
C CYS A 348 10.75 -26.05 -2.00
N ILE A 349 11.84 -25.49 -1.48
CA ILE A 349 12.46 -24.27 -1.98
C ILE A 349 13.98 -24.49 -1.99
N HIS A 350 14.63 -24.08 -3.06
CA HIS A 350 16.07 -24.13 -3.21
C HIS A 350 16.60 -22.78 -3.69
N SER A 351 17.54 -22.22 -2.95
CA SER A 351 18.22 -20.97 -3.29
C SER A 351 19.62 -21.28 -3.84
N ILE A 352 19.93 -20.79 -5.04
CA ILE A 352 21.21 -21.04 -5.71
C ILE A 352 22.35 -20.28 -5.04
N LEU A 353 22.06 -19.10 -4.48
CA LEU A 353 23.05 -18.20 -3.88
C LEU A 353 22.62 -17.75 -2.48
N PRO A 354 23.57 -17.56 -1.54
CA PRO A 354 23.28 -16.90 -0.28
C PRO A 354 22.80 -15.45 -0.47
N LEU A 355 21.91 -14.97 0.41
CA LEU A 355 21.33 -13.62 0.32
C LEU A 355 22.38 -12.51 0.20
N LYS A 356 23.48 -12.59 0.96
CA LYS A 356 24.58 -11.62 0.91
C LYS A 356 25.23 -11.54 -0.47
N GLU A 357 25.31 -12.65 -1.20
CA GLU A 357 25.87 -12.66 -2.55
C GLU A 357 24.89 -12.05 -3.57
N ILE A 358 23.59 -12.32 -3.41
CA ILE A 358 22.53 -11.71 -4.22
C ILE A 358 22.58 -10.19 -4.05
N GLU A 359 22.62 -9.69 -2.81
CA GLU A 359 22.73 -8.26 -2.49
C GLU A 359 23.96 -7.60 -3.12
N ARG A 360 25.10 -8.30 -3.12
CA ARG A 360 26.35 -7.79 -3.69
C ARG A 360 26.34 -7.74 -5.22
N ARG A 361 25.68 -8.69 -5.88
CA ARG A 361 25.82 -8.93 -7.33
C ARG A 361 24.62 -8.48 -8.16
N SER A 362 23.52 -8.08 -7.52
CA SER A 362 22.29 -7.63 -8.18
C SER A 362 21.86 -6.25 -7.71
N ASP A 363 20.67 -5.81 -8.12
CA ASP A 363 20.00 -4.65 -7.55
C ASP A 363 19.50 -4.86 -6.10
N GLY A 364 19.83 -6.01 -5.49
CA GLY A 364 19.35 -6.43 -4.17
C GLY A 364 18.05 -7.23 -4.26
N PRO A 365 17.57 -7.78 -3.12
CA PRO A 365 16.22 -8.33 -3.02
C PRO A 365 15.19 -7.24 -3.36
N ALA A 366 14.08 -7.61 -3.98
CA ALA A 366 13.00 -6.74 -4.45
C ALA A 366 12.15 -6.29 -3.26
N GLY A 367 12.78 -5.50 -2.41
CA GLY A 367 12.21 -5.00 -1.18
C GLY A 367 11.77 -6.08 -0.21
N LYS A 368 10.96 -5.65 0.75
CA LYS A 368 10.48 -6.50 1.85
C LYS A 368 9.40 -7.49 1.41
N LEU A 369 8.67 -7.21 0.33
CA LEU A 369 7.61 -8.08 -0.19
C LEU A 369 8.17 -9.42 -0.69
N GLU A 370 9.18 -9.38 -1.56
CA GLU A 370 9.81 -10.63 -2.03
C GLU A 370 10.39 -11.44 -0.86
N ARG A 371 11.04 -10.79 0.10
CA ARG A 371 11.55 -11.47 1.30
C ARG A 371 10.43 -12.15 2.09
N ASN A 372 9.27 -11.53 2.20
CA ASN A 372 8.12 -12.13 2.86
C ASN A 372 7.56 -13.32 2.08
N LEU A 373 7.48 -13.24 0.75
CA LEU A 373 7.05 -14.35 -0.10
C LEU A 373 8.03 -15.54 0.01
N ASN A 374 9.33 -15.30 -0.10
CA ASN A 374 10.35 -16.34 0.05
C ASN A 374 10.29 -16.97 1.44
N LYS A 375 10.11 -16.16 2.49
CA LYS A 375 9.92 -16.67 3.85
C LYS A 375 8.65 -17.52 4.00
N ALA A 376 7.55 -17.14 3.37
CA ALA A 376 6.32 -17.94 3.37
C ALA A 376 6.57 -19.30 2.68
N PHE A 377 7.27 -19.31 1.54
CA PHE A 377 7.64 -20.55 0.86
C PHE A 377 8.61 -21.42 1.67
N GLU A 378 9.62 -20.83 2.32
CA GLU A 378 10.53 -21.52 3.24
C GLU A 378 9.80 -22.10 4.46
N GLY A 379 8.82 -21.37 5.00
CA GLY A 379 7.94 -21.81 6.07
C GLY A 379 6.91 -22.86 5.65
N LYS A 380 6.81 -23.15 4.35
CA LYS A 380 5.79 -23.99 3.72
C LYS A 380 4.35 -23.49 3.93
N ASP A 381 4.19 -22.18 4.11
CA ASP A 381 2.90 -21.55 4.25
C ASP A 381 2.13 -21.59 2.93
N LYS A 382 0.80 -21.76 3.01
CA LYS A 382 -0.06 -21.63 1.82
C LYS A 382 -0.07 -20.18 1.35
N VAL A 383 0.14 -19.96 0.06
CA VAL A 383 0.17 -18.64 -0.55
C VAL A 383 -0.97 -18.49 -1.54
N HIS A 384 -1.78 -17.46 -1.35
CA HIS A 384 -3.04 -17.24 -2.07
C HIS A 384 -2.85 -16.19 -3.16
N PHE A 385 -3.13 -16.56 -4.42
CA PHE A 385 -3.11 -15.67 -5.57
C PHE A 385 -4.53 -15.51 -6.11
N MET A 386 -5.01 -14.28 -6.19
CA MET A 386 -6.35 -13.97 -6.66
C MET A 386 -6.28 -13.51 -8.13
N MET A 387 -7.03 -14.16 -9.02
CA MET A 387 -7.10 -13.80 -10.43
C MET A 387 -7.98 -12.56 -10.59
N LEU A 388 -7.46 -11.47 -11.14
CA LEU A 388 -8.19 -10.21 -11.31
C LEU A 388 -8.64 -9.97 -12.75
N TYR A 389 -7.87 -10.44 -13.72
CA TYR A 389 -8.14 -10.29 -15.14
C TYR A 389 -7.51 -11.46 -15.90
N ARG A 390 -8.12 -11.81 -17.03
CA ARG A 390 -7.62 -12.82 -17.94
C ARG A 390 -8.01 -12.48 -19.38
N GLN A 391 -7.19 -12.92 -20.30
CA GLN A 391 -7.50 -13.00 -21.72
C GLN A 391 -6.61 -14.10 -22.33
N ASN A 392 -6.74 -14.32 -23.63
CA ASN A 392 -5.83 -15.21 -24.35
C ASN A 392 -4.36 -14.78 -24.16
N GLY A 393 -3.54 -15.70 -23.62
CA GLY A 393 -2.10 -15.50 -23.44
C GLY A 393 -1.68 -14.64 -22.25
N LEU A 394 -2.64 -14.15 -21.45
CA LEU A 394 -2.34 -13.19 -20.39
C LEU A 394 -3.29 -13.30 -19.19
N ILE A 395 -2.74 -13.44 -17.98
CA ILE A 395 -3.52 -13.48 -16.74
C ILE A 395 -2.89 -12.51 -15.72
N LEU A 396 -3.72 -11.68 -15.10
CA LEU A 396 -3.34 -10.80 -14.00
C LEU A 396 -3.67 -11.45 -12.66
N TRP A 397 -2.63 -11.73 -11.89
CA TRP A 397 -2.77 -12.25 -10.53
C TRP A 397 -2.45 -11.17 -9.51
N PHE A 398 -3.11 -11.24 -8.35
CA PHE A 398 -2.84 -10.42 -7.18
C PHE A 398 -2.49 -11.28 -5.99
N ASN A 399 -1.43 -10.92 -5.25
CA ASN A 399 -1.09 -11.56 -3.99
C ASN A 399 -0.58 -10.51 -2.99
N LYS A 400 -0.98 -10.58 -1.72
CA LYS A 400 -0.59 -9.59 -0.70
C LYS A 400 0.92 -9.55 -0.39
N LEU A 401 1.65 -10.63 -0.65
CA LEU A 401 3.09 -10.75 -0.43
C LEU A 401 3.90 -10.36 -1.67
N HIS A 402 3.28 -10.22 -2.84
CA HIS A 402 3.99 -10.03 -4.11
C HIS A 402 3.49 -8.84 -4.95
N GLY A 403 2.23 -8.43 -4.76
CA GLY A 403 1.53 -7.44 -5.57
C GLY A 403 0.85 -8.04 -6.78
N LEU A 404 0.57 -7.19 -7.76
CA LEU A 404 0.02 -7.55 -9.06
C LEU A 404 1.12 -8.09 -9.99
N SER A 405 0.78 -9.11 -10.77
CA SER A 405 1.71 -9.75 -11.70
C SER A 405 0.99 -10.26 -12.94
N TRP A 406 1.44 -9.79 -14.10
CA TRP A 406 1.02 -10.30 -15.40
C TRP A 406 1.79 -11.57 -15.72
N PHE A 407 1.10 -12.71 -15.84
CA PHE A 407 1.69 -13.92 -16.38
C PHE A 407 1.36 -14.04 -17.86
N HIS A 408 2.40 -13.97 -18.67
CA HIS A 408 2.37 -14.08 -20.12
C HIS A 408 2.66 -15.51 -20.55
N GLN A 409 1.91 -16.00 -21.53
CA GLN A 409 2.24 -17.23 -22.25
C GLN A 409 2.01 -17.05 -23.76
N ASP A 410 3.09 -17.15 -24.53
CA ASP A 410 3.08 -16.85 -25.97
C ASP A 410 2.33 -17.92 -26.78
N ASN A 411 2.41 -19.18 -26.36
CA ASN A 411 1.69 -20.29 -26.99
C ASN A 411 0.79 -20.99 -25.97
N ILE A 412 -0.50 -20.62 -26.00
CA ILE A 412 -1.49 -21.21 -25.11
C ILE A 412 -2.15 -22.47 -25.66
N VAL A 413 -1.98 -22.78 -26.95
CA VAL A 413 -2.61 -23.94 -27.59
C VAL A 413 -2.05 -25.20 -26.94
N ASP A 414 -2.94 -26.06 -26.45
CA ASP A 414 -2.60 -27.25 -25.68
C ASP A 414 -1.71 -26.97 -24.46
N SER A 415 -1.92 -25.83 -23.79
CA SER A 415 -1.19 -25.46 -22.57
C SER A 415 -2.08 -25.50 -21.33
N GLU A 416 -1.48 -25.77 -20.16
CA GLU A 416 -2.15 -25.66 -18.86
C GLU A 416 -2.72 -24.25 -18.60
N PHE A 417 -2.10 -23.21 -19.16
CA PHE A 417 -2.57 -21.84 -19.03
C PHE A 417 -3.94 -21.62 -19.68
N ARG A 418 -4.29 -22.38 -20.72
CA ARG A 418 -5.63 -22.35 -21.31
C ARG A 418 -6.68 -22.79 -20.31
N LEU A 419 -6.39 -23.85 -19.54
CA LEU A 419 -7.31 -24.35 -18.51
C LEU A 419 -7.53 -23.33 -17.39
N LEU A 420 -6.50 -22.55 -17.04
CA LEU A 420 -6.65 -21.45 -16.08
C LEU A 420 -7.55 -20.32 -16.63
N ILE A 421 -7.42 -19.99 -17.91
CA ILE A 421 -8.24 -18.96 -18.56
C ILE A 421 -9.71 -19.41 -18.62
N ASP A 422 -9.97 -20.67 -18.95
CA ASP A 422 -11.33 -21.19 -19.13
C ASP A 422 -12.04 -21.51 -17.79
N PHE A 423 -11.33 -21.53 -16.66
CA PHE A 423 -11.89 -21.85 -15.35
C PHE A 423 -12.90 -20.80 -14.85
N ASP A 424 -14.13 -21.18 -14.51
CA ASP A 424 -15.18 -20.23 -14.10
C ASP A 424 -15.33 -19.06 -15.11
N SER A 425 -15.39 -19.37 -16.41
CA SER A 425 -15.53 -18.39 -17.51
C SER A 425 -16.69 -17.40 -17.31
N ASP A 426 -17.74 -17.81 -16.61
CA ASP A 426 -18.94 -17.02 -16.38
C ASP A 426 -18.75 -15.93 -15.29
N LYS A 427 -17.63 -15.95 -14.56
CA LYS A 427 -17.33 -15.03 -13.46
C LYS A 427 -16.29 -13.98 -13.86
N ASP A 428 -16.69 -13.02 -14.67
CA ASP A 428 -15.87 -11.83 -14.96
C ASP A 428 -16.53 -10.57 -14.39
N TYR A 429 -16.29 -10.31 -13.10
CA TYR A 429 -16.95 -9.22 -12.35
C TYR A 429 -16.68 -7.82 -12.90
N LEU A 430 -15.54 -7.63 -13.56
CA LEU A 430 -15.14 -6.32 -14.07
C LEU A 430 -15.80 -5.97 -15.42
N HIS A 431 -16.34 -6.97 -16.15
CA HIS A 431 -16.98 -6.83 -17.45
C HIS A 431 -16.20 -5.94 -18.46
N LEU A 432 -14.87 -6.03 -18.45
CA LEU A 432 -14.01 -5.12 -19.23
C LEU A 432 -14.12 -5.34 -20.75
N GLU A 433 -14.52 -6.53 -21.18
CA GLU A 433 -14.67 -6.89 -22.60
C GLU A 433 -16.00 -6.43 -23.23
N SER A 434 -16.95 -5.90 -22.43
CA SER A 434 -18.32 -5.64 -22.90
C SER A 434 -18.65 -4.18 -23.29
N LEU A 435 -17.68 -3.27 -23.34
CA LEU A 435 -17.92 -1.93 -23.87
C LEU A 435 -17.80 -1.91 -25.40
N LYS A 436 -18.70 -2.65 -26.06
CA LYS A 436 -19.07 -2.36 -27.44
C LYS A 436 -19.94 -1.09 -27.43
N HIS A 437 -19.50 -0.10 -28.22
CA HIS A 437 -20.25 1.05 -28.72
C HIS A 437 -21.66 1.30 -28.13
N ASN A 438 -21.78 2.43 -27.43
CA ASN A 438 -22.88 3.36 -27.70
C ASN A 438 -22.29 4.69 -28.13
#